data_AF-A0A3M8AXF2-F1
#
_entry.id   AF-A0A3M8AXF2-F1
#
_cell.length_a   1.000
_cell.length_b   1.000
_cell.length_c   1.000
_cell.angle_alpha   90.00
_cell.angle_beta   90.00
_cell.angle_gamma   90.00
#
_symmetry.space_group_name_H-M   'P 1'
#
loop_
_entity.id
_entity.type
_entity.pdbx_description
1 polymer ?
#
loop_
_entity_poly.entity_id
_entity_poly.type
_entity_poly.pdbx_seq_one_letter_code
_entity_poly.pdbx_strand_id
1 'polypeptide(L)' 'MQFLPFFLLAAGVLVMLQPRTKRWKARMNAHFQGNEQRIKQRANTFFLLGLAFVLAGFAYLFRLVG' A
#
# COMPACT_ATOMS: atom_id res chain seq x y z
N MET A 1 -5.85 21.65 8.47
CA MET A 1 -4.93 20.63 9.04
C MET A 1 -5.64 19.40 9.62
N GLN A 2 -6.98 19.35 9.72
CA GLN A 2 -7.71 18.21 10.30
C GLN A 2 -7.92 16.99 9.35
N PHE A 3 -7.79 17.16 8.03
CA PHE A 3 -8.05 16.08 7.06
C PHE A 3 -6.81 15.26 6.62
N LEU A 4 -5.61 15.74 6.94
CA LEU A 4 -4.32 15.08 6.61
C LEU A 4 -4.22 13.63 7.15
N PRO A 5 -4.58 13.32 8.40
CA PRO A 5 -4.46 11.95 8.91
C PRO A 5 -5.45 10.99 8.23
N PHE A 6 -6.66 11.45 7.91
CA PHE A 6 -7.63 10.67 7.12
C PHE A 6 -7.14 10.46 5.69
N PHE A 7 -6.50 11.46 5.08
CA PHE A 7 -5.91 11.33 3.76
C PHE A 7 -4.73 10.36 3.75
N LEU A 8 -3.87 10.37 4.78
CA LEU A 8 -2.79 9.39 4.94
C LEU A 8 -3.33 7.96 5.12
N LEU A 9 -4.38 7.77 5.92
CA LEU A 9 -5.04 6.48 6.08
C LEU A 9 -5.66 5.98 4.78
N ALA A 10 -6.42 6.83 4.09
CA ALA A 10 -7.03 6.50 2.80
C ALA A 10 -5.97 6.20 1.72
N ALA A 11 -4.89 6.98 1.67
CA ALA A 11 -3.77 6.74 0.78
C ALA A 11 -3.05 5.42 1.10
N GLY A 12 -2.81 5.12 2.38
CA GLY A 12 -2.22 3.85 2.82
C GLY A 12 -3.07 2.64 2.40
N VAL A 13 -4.40 2.72 2.58
CA VAL A 13 -5.34 1.67 2.15
C VAL A 13 -5.38 1.54 0.63
N LEU A 14 -5.37 2.66 -0.12
CA LEU A 14 -5.32 2.66 -1.58
C LEU A 14 -4.04 1.98 -2.11
N VAL A 15 -2.88 2.31 -1.53
CA VAL A 15 -1.58 1.69 -1.87
C VAL A 15 -1.60 0.19 -1.57
N MET A 16 -2.25 -0.23 -0.48
CA MET A 16 -2.40 -1.64 -0.10
C MET A 16 -3.39 -2.40 -0.99
N LEU A 17 -4.41 -1.72 -1.53
CA LEU A 17 -5.39 -2.29 -2.48
C LEU A 17 -4.80 -2.44 -3.89
N GLN A 18 -3.86 -1.58 -4.26
CA GLN A 18 -3.23 -1.54 -5.58
C GLN A 18 -2.66 -2.90 -6.05
N PRO A 19 -1.85 -3.64 -5.26
CA PRO A 19 -1.33 -4.96 -5.66
C PRO A 19 -2.37 -6.08 -5.73
N ARG A 20 -3.56 -5.90 -5.14
CA ARG A 20 -4.68 -6.86 -5.24
C ARG A 20 -5.47 -6.74 -6.55
N THR A 21 -5.29 -5.68 -7.33
CA THR A 21 -6.08 -5.50 -8.56
C THR A 21 -5.66 -6.48 -9.65
N LYS A 22 -6.64 -7.16 -10.26
CA LYS A 22 -6.42 -8.11 -11.37
C LYS A 22 -5.65 -7.46 -12.55
N ARG A 23 -5.87 -6.17 -12.78
CA ARG A 23 -5.13 -5.36 -13.77
C ARG A 23 -3.64 -5.20 -13.43
N TRP A 24 -3.28 -5.06 -12.15
CA TRP A 24 -1.88 -4.97 -11.73
C TRP A 24 -1.18 -6.31 -11.86
N LYS A 25 -1.83 -7.40 -11.44
CA LYS A 25 -1.29 -8.77 -11.61
C LYS A 25 -1.07 -9.11 -13.08
N ALA A 26 -2.02 -8.77 -13.98
CA ALA A 26 -1.86 -8.99 -15.42
C ALA A 26 -0.68 -8.21 -16.03
N ARG A 27 -0.50 -6.93 -15.65
CA ARG A 27 0.66 -6.13 -16.10
C ARG A 27 1.98 -6.66 -15.57
N MET A 28 2.04 -7.04 -14.30
CA MET A 28 3.25 -7.60 -13.71
C MET A 28 3.57 -8.97 -14.32
N ASN A 29 2.56 -9.78 -14.65
CA ASN A 29 2.76 -11.06 -15.31
C ASN A 29 3.32 -10.91 -16.74
N ALA A 30 2.81 -9.93 -17.49
CA ALA A 30 3.34 -9.58 -18.81
C ALA A 30 4.77 -9.02 -18.74
N HIS A 31 5.07 -8.21 -17.73
CA HIS A 31 6.39 -7.58 -17.56
C HIS A 31 7.47 -8.53 -17.01
N PHE A 32 7.09 -9.50 -16.16
CA PHE A 32 8.01 -10.46 -15.54
C PHE A 32 7.95 -11.86 -16.18
N GLN A 33 7.29 -12.01 -17.34
CA GLN A 33 7.23 -13.28 -18.10
C GLN A 33 6.85 -14.51 -17.26
N GLY A 34 5.82 -14.40 -16.41
CA GLY A 34 5.38 -15.55 -15.60
C GLY A 34 6.17 -15.79 -14.30
N ASN A 35 7.14 -14.95 -13.96
CA ASN A 35 7.96 -15.14 -12.76
C ASN A 35 7.20 -14.74 -11.48
N GLU A 36 6.30 -15.63 -11.02
CA GLU A 36 5.38 -15.40 -9.90
C GLU A 36 6.08 -15.02 -8.60
N GLN A 37 7.30 -15.53 -8.34
CA GLN A 37 8.07 -15.19 -7.14
C GLN A 37 8.38 -13.69 -7.07
N ARG A 38 8.81 -13.07 -8.17
CA ARG A 38 9.11 -11.63 -8.19
C ARG A 38 7.86 -10.78 -8.06
N ILE A 39 6.74 -11.23 -8.64
CA ILE A 39 5.44 -10.55 -8.52
C ILE A 39 4.97 -10.59 -7.06
N LYS A 40 5.15 -11.73 -6.38
CA LYS A 40 4.78 -11.93 -4.98
C LYS A 40 5.68 -11.11 -4.05
N GLN A 41 6.99 -11.05 -4.30
CA GLN A 41 7.91 -10.18 -3.56
C GLN A 41 7.52 -8.71 -3.70
N ARG A 42 7.24 -8.23 -4.92
CA ARG A 42 6.88 -6.83 -5.15
C ARG A 42 5.54 -6.48 -4.53
N ALA A 43 4.57 -7.39 -4.57
CA ALA A 43 3.31 -7.25 -3.86
C ALA A 43 3.52 -7.15 -2.34
N ASN A 44 4.43 -7.96 -1.78
CA ASN A 44 4.76 -7.90 -0.35
C ASN A 44 5.48 -6.59 0.02
N THR A 45 6.38 -6.08 -0.83
CA THR A 45 7.01 -4.77 -0.62
C THR A 45 6.00 -3.63 -0.66
N PHE A 46 5.06 -3.64 -1.62
CA PHE A 46 3.97 -2.66 -1.66
C PHE A 46 3.05 -2.76 -0.45
N PHE A 47 2.80 -3.99 0.04
CA PHE A 47 2.03 -4.22 1.25
C PHE A 47 2.75 -3.66 2.50
N LEU A 48 4.05 -3.94 2.64
CA LEU A 48 4.91 -3.38 3.71
C LEU A 48 4.95 -1.86 3.65
N LEU A 49 5.03 -1.27 2.45
CA LEU A 49 5.00 0.17 2.24
C LEU A 49 3.65 0.78 2.65
N GLY A 50 2.53 0.18 2.22
CA GLY A 50 1.18 0.60 2.60
C GLY A 50 0.94 0.47 4.11
N LEU A 51 1.43 -0.62 4.71
CA LEU A 51 1.35 -0.85 6.16
C LEU A 51 2.19 0.17 6.95
N ALA A 52 3.38 0.52 6.47
CA ALA A 52 4.18 1.60 7.05
C ALA A 52 3.47 2.96 6.97
N PHE A 53 2.80 3.25 5.85
CA PHE A 53 1.98 4.46 5.71
C PHE A 53 0.76 4.48 6.64
N VAL A 54 0.10 3.34 6.83
CA VAL A 54 -1.02 3.21 7.79
C VAL A 54 -0.53 3.41 9.23
N LEU A 55 0.59 2.78 9.61
CA LEU A 55 1.22 2.97 10.93
C LEU A 55 1.63 4.42 11.15
N ALA A 56 2.24 5.07 10.16
CA ALA A 56 2.62 6.48 10.24
C ALA A 56 1.40 7.39 10.37
N GLY A 57 0.33 7.12 9.60
CA GLY A 57 -0.95 7.82 9.72
C GLY A 57 -1.58 7.65 11.10
N PHE A 58 -1.57 6.44 11.65
CA PHE A 58 -2.05 6.13 13.00
C PHE A 58 -1.23 6.85 14.07
N ALA A 59 0.10 6.83 13.97
CA ALA A 59 1.00 7.51 14.90
C ALA A 59 0.77 9.03 14.89
N TYR A 60 0.52 9.61 13.70
CA TYR A 60 0.19 11.01 13.56
C TYR A 60 -1.18 11.35 14.16
N LEU A 61 -2.17 10.48 13.99
CA LEU A 61 -3.50 10.60 14.59
C LEU A 61 -3.44 10.51 16.12
N PHE A 62 -2.64 9.57 16.65
CA PHE A 62 -2.40 9.40 18.08
C PHE A 62 -1.71 10.63 18.69
N ARG A 63 -0.77 11.24 17.97
CA ARG A 63 -0.10 12.49 18.38
C ARG A 63 -0.99 13.73 18.30
N LEU A 64 -2.08 13.68 17.53
CA LEU A 64 -3.03 14.77 17.40
C LEU A 64 -4.19 14.66 18.41
N VAL A 65 -4.45 13.45 18.91
CA VAL A 65 -5.48 13.14 19.92
C VAL A 65 -4.92 13.14 21.34
N GLY A 66 -3.65 12.76 21.54
CA GLY A 66 -2.94 12.83 22.83
C GLY A 66 -2.15 14.11 22.98
#